data_AF-A0A3N5QIP0-F1
#
_entry.id   AF-A0A3N5QIP0-F1
#
_cell.length_a   1.000
_cell.length_b   1.000
_cell.length_c   1.000
_cell.angle_alpha   90.00
_cell.angle_beta   90.00
_cell.angle_gamma   90.00
#
_symmetry.space_group_name_H-M   'P 1'
#
loop_
_entity.id
_entity.type
_entity.pdbx_description
1 polymer ?
#
loop_
_entity_poly.entity_id
_entity_poly.type
_entity_poly.pdbx_seq_one_letter_code
_entity_poly.pdbx_strand_id
1 'polypeptide(L)' 'MSNRIKILPENVVNKIAAGEVVQRPESVVKELLENSIDASSQNVELYIKRAGKSLIHIID' A
#
# COMPACT_ATOMS: atom_id res chain seq x y z
N MET A 1 33.32 -2.08 -24.55
CA MET A 1 32.61 -2.73 -23.42
C MET A 1 31.12 -2.58 -23.67
N SER A 2 30.44 -3.65 -24.06
CA SER A 2 29.06 -3.59 -24.53
C SER A 2 28.10 -3.83 -23.36
N ASN A 3 27.54 -2.75 -22.82
CA ASN A 3 26.53 -2.84 -21.77
C ASN A 3 25.19 -3.24 -22.40
N ARG A 4 24.98 -4.54 -22.65
CA ARG A 4 23.71 -5.06 -23.19
C ARG A 4 22.67 -5.07 -22.06
N ILE A 5 21.56 -4.37 -22.28
CA ILE A 5 20.37 -4.44 -21.42
C ILE A 5 19.91 -5.90 -21.38
N LYS A 6 19.74 -6.44 -20.17
CA LYS A 6 19.25 -7.80 -19.92
C LYS A 6 17.93 -7.72 -19.19
N ILE A 7 16.96 -8.52 -19.65
CA ILE A 7 15.70 -8.71 -18.94
C ILE A 7 16.01 -9.39 -17.61
N LEU A 8 15.43 -8.86 -16.53
CA LEU A 8 15.58 -9.44 -15.21
C LEU A 8 14.86 -10.79 -15.15
N PRO A 9 15.45 -11.79 -14.48
CA PRO A 9 14.76 -13.04 -14.17
C PRO A 9 13.46 -12.78 -13.40
N GLU A 10 12.43 -13.59 -13.69
CA GLU A 10 11.07 -13.41 -13.16
C GLU A 10 11.02 -13.40 -11.62
N ASN A 11 11.87 -14.19 -10.96
CA ASN A 11 11.99 -14.18 -9.50
C ASN A 11 12.57 -12.87 -8.94
N VAL A 12 13.43 -12.17 -9.68
CA VAL A 12 13.98 -10.87 -9.30
C VAL A 12 12.95 -9.78 -9.57
N VAL A 13 12.25 -9.84 -10.71
CA VAL A 13 11.11 -8.96 -11.02
C VAL A 13 10.04 -9.06 -9.93
N ASN A 14 9.65 -10.28 -9.55
CA ASN A 14 8.65 -10.50 -8.51
C ASN A 14 9.12 -10.06 -7.12
N LYS A 15 10.43 -10.11 -6.82
CA LYS A 15 10.98 -9.59 -5.56
C LYS A 15 11.10 -8.07 -5.53
N ILE A 16 11.43 -7.43 -6.65
CA ILE A 16 11.45 -5.97 -6.78
C ILE A 16 10.02 -5.43 -6.72
N ALA A 17 9.12 -6.04 -7.48
CA ALA A 17 7.68 -5.77 -7.41
C ALA A 17 7.19 -5.99 -5.99
N ALA A 18 7.52 -7.10 -5.30
CA ALA A 18 7.16 -7.25 -3.90
C ALA A 18 7.80 -6.17 -2.98
N GLY A 19 9.03 -5.72 -3.24
CA GLY A 19 9.67 -4.66 -2.45
C GLY A 19 9.02 -3.28 -2.61
N GLU A 20 8.46 -2.96 -3.78
CA GLU A 20 7.77 -1.69 -4.07
C GLU A 20 6.24 -1.77 -3.91
N VAL A 21 5.65 -2.95 -4.14
CA VAL A 21 4.20 -3.23 -4.12
C VAL A 21 3.74 -3.80 -2.78
N VAL A 22 4.63 -4.31 -1.90
CA VAL A 22 4.27 -4.65 -0.50
C VAL A 22 4.14 -3.36 0.32
N GLN A 23 3.06 -2.66 -0.03
CA GLN A 23 2.10 -1.91 0.76
C GLN A 23 2.65 -1.32 2.05
N ARG A 24 3.06 -0.07 1.92
CA ARG A 24 3.24 0.77 3.08
C ARG A 24 1.84 1.07 3.67
N PRO A 25 1.68 1.01 5.00
CA PRO A 25 0.38 1.14 5.68
C PRO A 25 -0.43 2.38 5.28
N GLU A 26 0.22 3.46 4.85
CA GLU A 26 -0.45 4.68 4.39
C GLU A 26 -1.30 4.47 3.14
N SER A 27 -0.92 3.56 2.24
CA SER A 27 -1.69 3.33 1.00
C SER A 27 -3.04 2.70 1.30
N VAL A 28 -3.07 1.76 2.26
CA VAL A 28 -4.31 1.12 2.73
C VAL A 28 -5.21 2.15 3.43
N VAL A 29 -4.62 2.99 4.29
CA VAL A 29 -5.37 4.07 4.94
C VAL A 29 -5.94 5.04 3.91
N LYS A 30 -5.16 5.42 2.89
CA LYS A 30 -5.59 6.33 1.83
C LYS A 30 -6.83 5.80 1.09
N GLU A 31 -6.77 4.58 0.56
CA GLU A 31 -7.89 4.01 -0.21
C GLU A 31 -9.15 3.85 0.64
N LEU A 32 -9.01 3.39 1.89
CA LEU A 32 -10.16 3.21 2.77
C LEU A 32 -10.83 4.54 3.14
N LEU A 33 -10.04 5.59 3.40
CA LEU A 33 -10.59 6.93 3.65
C LEU A 33 -11.23 7.53 2.40
N GLU A 34 -10.64 7.32 1.21
CA GLU A 34 -11.23 7.75 -0.07
C GLU A 34 -12.60 7.08 -0.27
N ASN A 35 -12.72 5.78 0.03
CA ASN A 35 -14.00 5.07 -0.04
C ASN A 35 -15.05 5.64 0.95
N SER A 36 -14.66 5.97 2.18
CA SER A 36 -15.56 6.59 3.16
C SER A 36 -16.05 7.97 2.69
N ILE A 37 -15.17 8.76 2.06
CA ILE A 37 -15.53 10.07 1.47
C ILE A 37 -16.47 9.89 0.29
N ASP A 38 -16.18 8.94 -0.61
CA ASP A 38 -17.04 8.63 -1.75
C ASP A 38 -18.44 8.14 -1.31
N ALA A 39 -18.52 7.43 -0.18
CA ALA A 39 -19.77 7.06 0.48
C ALA A 39 -20.49 8.22 1.18
N SER A 40 -19.94 9.44 1.14
CA SER A 40 -20.47 10.65 1.79
C SER A 40 -20.57 10.56 3.31
N SER A 41 -19.68 9.79 3.96
CA SER A 41 -19.61 9.74 5.42
C SER A 41 -19.25 11.11 6.02
N GLN A 42 -19.98 11.51 7.05
CA GLN A 42 -19.77 12.81 7.71
C GLN A 42 -18.77 12.76 8.85
N ASN A 43 -18.58 11.57 9.44
CA ASN A 43 -17.64 11.34 10.53
C ASN A 43 -16.87 10.07 10.20
N VAL A 44 -15.55 10.11 10.34
CA VAL A 44 -14.69 8.96 10.13
C VAL A 44 -13.69 8.89 11.28
N GLU A 45 -13.62 7.73 11.94
CA GLU A 45 -12.67 7.44 13.00
C GLU A 45 -11.60 6.47 12.50
N LEU A 46 -10.34 6.85 12.68
CA LEU A 46 -9.18 6.04 12.28
C LEU A 46 -8.36 5.63 13.50
N TYR A 47 -8.26 4.32 13.71
CA TYR A 47 -7.44 3.71 14.76
C TYR A 47 -6.22 3.03 14.16
N ILE A 48 -5.03 3.47 14.58
CA ILE A 48 -3.75 2.92 14.12
C ILE A 48 -2.94 2.39 15.30
N LYS A 49 -2.39 1.18 15.14
CA LYS A 49 -1.44 0.59 16.10
C LYS A 49 -0.14 0.19 15.41
N ARG A 50 0.99 0.53 16.05
CA ARG A 50 2.36 0.24 15.56
C ARG A 50 2.55 0.70 14.09
N ALA A 51 2.20 1.95 13.82
CA ALA A 51 2.28 2.56 12.48
C ALA A 51 1.54 1.76 11.39
N GLY A 52 0.42 1.12 11.73
CA GLY A 52 -0.40 0.35 10.81
C GLY A 52 0.11 -1.07 10.53
N LYS A 53 1.26 -1.46 11.10
CA LYS A 53 1.80 -2.84 11.00
C LYS A 53 1.03 -3.86 11.83
N SER A 54 0.25 -3.41 12.82
CA SER A 54 -0.52 -4.30 13.69
C SER A 54 -2.02 -4.03 13.66
N LEU A 55 -2.45 -2.80 13.40
CA LEU A 55 -3.86 -2.47 13.24
C LEU A 55 -4.01 -1.23 12.39
N ILE A 56 -4.93 -1.33 11.43
CA ILE A 56 -5.61 -0.22 10.76
C ILE A 56 -7.09 -0.55 10.88
N HIS A 57 -7.86 0.31 11.52
CA HIS A 57 -9.30 0.14 11.68
C HIS A 57 -9.97 1.49 11.41
N ILE A 58 -10.95 1.49 10.51
CA ILE A 58 -11.68 2.68 10.08
C ILE A 58 -13.16 2.42 10.35
N ILE A 59 -13.83 3.43 10.92
CA ILE A 59 -15.27 3.47 11.15
C ILE A 59 -15.76 4.73 10.47
N ASP A 60 -16.69 4.61 9.54
CA ASP A 60 -17.23 5.70 8.73
C ASP A 60 -18.76 5.85 8.86
#